data_AF-A0A970ZJU1-F1
#
_entry.id   AF-A0A970ZJU1-F1
#
_cell.length_a   1.000
_cell.length_b   1.000
_cell.length_c   1.000
_cell.angle_alpha   90.00
_cell.angle_beta   90.00
_cell.angle_gamma   90.00
#
_symmetry.space_group_name_H-M   'P 1'
#
loop_
_entity.id
_entity.type
_entity.pdbx_description
1 polymer ?
#
loop_
_entity_poly.entity_id
_entity_poly.type
_entity_poly.pdbx_seq_one_letter_code
_entity_poly.pdbx_strand_id
1 'polypeptide(L)'
;MKMGFLGGVLSVAWPLLKPLEEQPGMLYRHEEIEGQPVHTIEYLSDKSLGDVRVKLFFDIRTFRHVRSEYRVRLKNDMTAMDSVVSGLPRSARDSARRPADLSPRPTIQESQPDSIYVLIEKFSNLAKVGEEVLPQDYLIEYSVEGYGASFVARWAVLIEHWRNNGVVDESFFTAQK
;
A
#
# COMPACT_ATOMS: atom_id res chain seq x y z
N MET A 1 6.21 11.15 -5.42
CA MET A 1 5.33 9.96 -5.60
C MET A 1 4.65 10.08 -6.94
N LYS A 2 4.95 9.21 -7.91
CA LYS A 2 4.51 9.35 -9.32
C LYS A 2 3.42 8.36 -9.75
N MET A 3 3.09 7.38 -8.92
CA MET A 3 2.04 6.42 -9.22
C MET A 3 1.15 6.30 -7.98
N GLY A 4 -0.13 6.65 -8.11
CA GLY A 4 -1.10 6.63 -7.02
C GLY A 4 -1.54 5.21 -6.68
N PHE A 5 -0.62 4.45 -6.11
CA PHE A 5 -0.90 3.12 -5.55
C PHE A 5 -1.27 3.20 -4.07
N LEU A 6 -1.16 4.36 -3.43
CA LEU A 6 -1.67 4.61 -2.08
C LEU A 6 -2.90 5.50 -2.19
N GLY A 7 -4.04 5.06 -1.62
CA GLY A 7 -5.25 5.87 -1.51
C GLY A 7 -6.43 5.44 -2.40
N GLY A 8 -6.43 4.24 -2.98
CA GLY A 8 -7.56 3.73 -3.76
C GLY A 8 -8.20 4.80 -4.68
N VAL A 9 -9.48 5.12 -4.41
CA VAL A 9 -10.33 6.13 -5.09
C VAL A 9 -9.65 7.50 -5.30
N LEU A 10 -8.68 7.87 -4.46
CA LEU A 10 -8.01 9.18 -4.50
C LEU A 10 -6.82 9.23 -5.46
N SER A 11 -6.46 8.11 -6.08
CA SER A 11 -5.43 8.09 -7.12
C SER A 11 -5.97 8.62 -8.45
N VAL A 12 -5.15 9.37 -9.19
CA VAL A 12 -5.44 9.82 -10.56
C VAL A 12 -4.64 9.05 -11.62
N ALA A 13 -3.82 8.07 -11.20
CA ALA A 13 -2.87 7.36 -12.07
C ALA A 13 -3.30 5.90 -12.33
N TRP A 14 -4.60 5.68 -12.49
CA TRP A 14 -5.16 4.34 -12.63
C TRP A 14 -4.78 3.70 -13.97
N PRO A 15 -4.27 2.46 -13.99
CA PRO A 15 -4.11 1.69 -15.22
C PRO A 15 -5.43 1.49 -15.98
N LEU A 16 -6.58 1.56 -15.29
CA LEU A 16 -7.93 1.54 -15.88
C LEU A 16 -8.22 2.75 -16.78
N LEU A 17 -7.51 3.87 -16.59
CA LEU A 17 -7.70 5.09 -17.38
C LEU A 17 -6.85 5.12 -18.65
N LYS A 18 -5.94 4.16 -18.82
CA LYS A 18 -5.15 4.05 -20.04
C LYS A 18 -5.95 3.33 -21.13
N PRO A 19 -5.73 3.66 -22.42
CA PRO A 19 -6.37 2.95 -23.52
C PRO A 19 -6.17 1.44 -23.40
N LEU A 20 -7.24 0.69 -23.68
CA LEU A 20 -7.31 -0.77 -23.63
C LEU A 20 -6.22 -1.49 -24.45
N GLU A 21 -5.45 -0.77 -25.26
CA GLU A 21 -4.34 -1.25 -26.08
C GLU A 21 -3.07 -1.58 -25.28
N GLU A 22 -2.87 -1.02 -24.07
CA GLU A 22 -1.70 -1.36 -23.24
C GLU A 22 -1.88 -2.65 -22.40
N GLN A 23 -3.08 -3.26 -22.41
CA GLN A 23 -3.49 -4.49 -21.69
C GLN A 23 -2.55 -4.94 -20.57
N PRO A 24 -2.42 -4.17 -19.46
CA PRO A 24 -1.80 -4.74 -18.26
C PRO A 24 -2.60 -5.99 -17.90
N GLY A 25 -1.94 -7.08 -17.53
CA GLY A 25 -2.56 -8.38 -17.25
C GLY A 25 -3.63 -8.29 -16.16
N MET A 26 -4.84 -7.91 -16.56
CA MET A 26 -5.95 -7.56 -15.70
C MET A 26 -6.96 -8.69 -15.74
N LEU A 27 -7.38 -9.12 -14.56
CA LEU A 27 -8.32 -10.21 -14.36
C LEU A 27 -9.56 -9.64 -13.67
N TYR A 28 -10.72 -9.92 -14.24
CA TYR A 28 -12.01 -9.59 -13.64
C TYR A 28 -12.71 -10.87 -13.20
N ARG A 29 -13.24 -10.88 -11.96
CA ARG A 29 -13.93 -12.03 -11.36
C ARG A 29 -15.04 -11.58 -10.42
N HIS A 30 -15.94 -12.50 -10.07
CA HIS A 30 -16.82 -12.36 -8.92
C HIS A 30 -16.22 -13.16 -7.77
N GLU A 31 -16.08 -12.52 -6.62
CA GLU A 31 -15.58 -13.17 -5.40
C GLU A 31 -16.52 -12.84 -4.25
N GLU A 32 -16.40 -13.58 -3.16
CA GLU A 32 -17.06 -13.29 -1.89
C GLU A 32 -15.99 -12.93 -0.88
N ILE A 33 -16.06 -11.72 -0.31
CA ILE A 33 -15.16 -11.28 0.74
C ILE A 33 -15.97 -10.99 1.99
N GLU A 34 -15.59 -11.57 3.12
CA GLU A 34 -16.24 -11.33 4.42
C GLU A 34 -17.79 -11.54 4.37
N GLY A 35 -18.26 -12.48 3.56
CA GLY A 35 -19.70 -12.77 3.39
C GLY A 35 -20.43 -11.87 2.39
N GLN A 36 -19.74 -10.94 1.72
CA GLN A 36 -20.33 -10.01 0.76
C GLN A 36 -19.87 -10.34 -0.68
N PRO A 37 -20.80 -10.51 -1.63
CA PRO A 37 -20.45 -10.70 -3.03
C PRO A 37 -19.93 -9.39 -3.63
N VAL A 38 -18.81 -9.47 -4.33
CA VAL A 38 -18.12 -8.31 -4.91
C VAL A 38 -17.63 -8.59 -6.33
N HIS A 39 -17.53 -7.52 -7.11
CA HIS A 39 -16.73 -7.49 -8.32
C HIS A 39 -15.26 -7.29 -7.95
N THR A 40 -14.39 -8.16 -8.45
CA THR A 40 -12.95 -8.08 -8.22
C THR A 40 -12.22 -7.75 -9.51
N ILE A 41 -11.37 -6.73 -9.46
CA ILE A 41 -10.40 -6.40 -10.52
C ILE A 41 -9.01 -6.62 -9.94
N GLU A 42 -8.26 -7.56 -10.51
CA GLU A 42 -6.87 -7.84 -10.16
C GLU A 42 -5.97 -7.40 -11.31
N TYR A 43 -4.85 -6.75 -11.01
CA TYR A 43 -3.82 -6.49 -12.00
C TYR A 43 -2.42 -6.65 -11.41
N LEU A 44 -1.48 -7.02 -12.27
CA LEU A 44 -0.07 -7.20 -11.93
C LEU A 44 0.73 -6.06 -12.54
N SER A 45 1.57 -5.42 -11.74
CA SER A 45 2.59 -4.50 -12.26
C SER A 45 3.92 -5.24 -12.35
N ASP A 46 4.46 -5.29 -13.56
CA ASP A 46 5.75 -5.91 -13.89
C ASP A 46 6.90 -4.87 -13.90
N LYS A 47 6.61 -3.58 -13.67
CA LYS A 47 7.59 -2.50 -13.85
C LYS A 47 8.11 -1.95 -12.53
N SER A 48 9.43 -2.12 -12.33
CA SER A 48 10.34 -1.32 -11.48
C SER A 48 10.22 -1.37 -9.94
N LEU A 49 9.13 -1.86 -9.35
CA LEU A 49 8.94 -1.89 -7.88
C LEU A 49 8.80 -3.29 -7.25
N GLY A 50 9.14 -4.35 -7.99
CA GLY A 50 8.94 -5.74 -7.56
C GLY A 50 7.66 -6.35 -8.11
N ASP A 51 7.35 -7.59 -7.72
CA ASP A 51 6.11 -8.27 -8.11
C ASP A 51 4.95 -7.66 -7.31
N VAL A 52 4.36 -6.58 -7.85
CA VAL A 52 3.22 -5.89 -7.25
C VAL A 52 1.93 -6.45 -7.83
N ARG A 53 1.08 -6.95 -6.95
CA ARG A 53 -0.28 -7.38 -7.26
C ARG A 53 -1.26 -6.46 -6.56
N VAL A 54 -2.22 -5.95 -7.31
CA VAL A 54 -3.27 -5.10 -6.76
C VAL A 54 -4.61 -5.74 -7.04
N LYS A 55 -5.43 -5.88 -6.00
CA LYS A 55 -6.83 -6.28 -6.10
C LYS A 55 -7.74 -5.16 -5.62
N LEU A 56 -8.83 -4.98 -6.32
CA LEU A 56 -9.82 -3.96 -6.04
C LEU A 56 -11.18 -4.63 -5.99
N PHE A 57 -11.96 -4.29 -4.97
CA PHE A 57 -13.23 -4.94 -4.70
C PHE A 57 -14.35 -3.91 -4.71
N PHE A 58 -15.39 -4.17 -5.49
CA PHE A 58 -16.55 -3.30 -5.62
C PHE A 58 -17.81 -4.04 -5.25
N ASP A 59 -18.70 -3.39 -4.51
CA ASP A 59 -20.01 -3.94 -4.17
C ASP A 59 -20.80 -4.28 -5.45
N ILE A 60 -21.38 -5.49 -5.52
CA ILE A 60 -22.01 -6.00 -6.75
C ILE A 60 -23.29 -5.23 -7.15
N ARG A 61 -23.93 -4.56 -6.20
CA ARG A 61 -25.21 -3.86 -6.45
C ARG A 61 -25.01 -2.39 -6.76
N THR A 62 -24.05 -1.77 -6.08
CA THR A 62 -23.83 -0.32 -6.12
C THR A 62 -22.58 0.08 -6.89
N PHE A 63 -21.74 -0.88 -7.29
CA PHE A 63 -20.43 -0.68 -7.92
C PHE A 63 -19.48 0.23 -7.12
N ARG A 64 -19.75 0.44 -5.83
CA ARG A 64 -18.92 1.27 -4.97
C ARG A 64 -17.68 0.51 -4.57
N HIS A 65 -16.54 1.18 -4.58
CA HIS A 65 -15.27 0.62 -4.12
C HIS A 65 -15.32 0.42 -2.60
N VAL A 66 -15.11 -0.81 -2.15
CA VAL A 66 -15.21 -1.20 -0.73
C VAL A 66 -13.88 -1.64 -0.13
N ARG A 67 -12.94 -2.11 -0.96
CA ARG A 67 -11.62 -2.58 -0.51
C ARG A 67 -10.57 -2.50 -1.61
N SER A 68 -9.33 -2.21 -1.22
CA SER A 68 -8.14 -2.45 -2.03
C SER A 68 -7.19 -3.38 -1.29
N GLU A 69 -6.48 -4.22 -2.03
CA GLU A 69 -5.35 -4.99 -1.51
C GLU A 69 -4.15 -4.77 -2.41
N TYR A 70 -3.03 -4.44 -1.80
CA TYR A 70 -1.73 -4.31 -2.45
C TYR A 70 -0.82 -5.36 -1.86
N ARG A 71 -0.29 -6.24 -2.69
CA ARG A 71 0.67 -7.25 -2.30
C ARG A 71 1.96 -7.03 -3.08
N VAL A 72 3.05 -6.76 -2.38
CA VAL A 72 4.38 -6.59 -2.98
C VAL A 72 5.27 -7.73 -2.50
N ARG A 73 5.90 -8.42 -3.44
CA ARG A 73 6.93 -9.41 -3.14
C ARG A 73 8.29 -8.85 -3.56
N LEU A 74 9.18 -8.72 -2.59
CA LEU A 74 10.56 -8.27 -2.80
C LEU A 74 11.53 -9.42 -2.54
N LYS A 75 12.39 -9.70 -3.52
CA LYS A 75 13.47 -10.70 -3.41
C LYS A 75 14.69 -10.06 -2.76
N ASN A 76 15.37 -10.78 -1.88
CA ASN A 76 16.59 -10.32 -1.18
C ASN A 76 16.40 -8.99 -0.42
N ASP A 77 15.25 -8.81 0.22
CA ASP A 77 14.94 -7.57 0.92
C ASP A 77 15.53 -7.55 2.34
N MET A 78 16.43 -6.59 2.58
CA MET A 78 17.05 -6.35 3.89
C MET A 78 16.30 -5.31 4.74
N THR A 79 15.28 -4.64 4.21
CA THR A 79 14.56 -3.56 4.90
C THR A 79 13.59 -4.06 5.98
N ALA A 80 13.10 -5.29 5.85
CA ALA A 80 12.28 -5.93 6.88
C ALA A 80 12.99 -5.99 8.25
N MET A 81 14.33 -6.07 8.27
CA MET A 81 15.11 -6.03 9.52
C MET A 81 15.17 -4.63 10.16
N ASP A 82 15.16 -3.56 9.37
CA ASP A 82 15.28 -2.18 9.89
C ASP A 82 13.95 -1.71 10.54
N SER A 83 12.81 -2.27 10.09
CA SER A 83 11.47 -1.95 10.60
C SER A 83 11.25 -2.37 12.06
N VAL A 84 11.95 -3.39 12.56
CA VAL A 84 11.78 -3.93 13.92
C VAL A 84 12.79 -3.34 14.92
N VAL A 85 13.86 -2.72 14.43
CA VAL A 85 14.95 -2.17 15.27
C VAL A 85 14.84 -0.65 15.48
N SER A 86 13.96 0.04 14.74
CA SER A 86 13.82 1.50 14.76
C SER A 86 12.98 2.07 15.93
N GLY A 87 13.36 1.73 17.16
CA GLY A 87 12.99 2.47 18.36
C GLY A 87 14.01 3.54 18.80
N LEU A 88 15.10 3.73 18.04
CA LEU A 88 16.22 4.61 18.41
C LEU A 88 16.65 5.51 17.24
N PRO A 89 16.96 6.81 17.49
CA PRO A 89 17.40 7.73 16.45
C PRO A 89 18.76 7.33 15.84
N ARG A 90 18.87 7.51 14.52
CA ARG A 90 20.06 7.25 13.67
C ARG A 90 21.35 7.91 14.16
N SER A 91 21.27 8.95 14.99
CA SER A 91 22.43 9.70 15.50
C SER A 91 23.26 8.96 16.57
N ALA A 92 22.79 7.83 17.10
CA ALA A 92 23.51 7.06 18.12
C ALA A 92 24.40 5.92 17.56
N ARG A 93 24.36 5.64 16.25
CA ARG A 93 25.12 4.53 15.63
C ARG A 93 26.57 4.87 15.27
N ASP A 94 26.96 6.13 15.23
CA ASP A 94 28.29 6.56 14.73
C ASP A 94 29.43 6.54 15.77
N SER A 95 29.16 6.18 17.03
CA SER A 95 30.17 6.27 18.11
C SER A 95 30.78 4.95 18.59
N ALA A 96 30.51 3.80 17.95
CA ALA A 96 31.18 2.54 18.29
C ALA A 96 32.33 2.21 17.32
N ARG A 97 33.54 2.68 17.68
CA ARG A 97 34.82 2.34 17.03
C ARG A 97 35.24 0.88 17.28
N ARG A 98 35.82 0.28 16.22
CA ARG A 98 36.81 -0.85 16.10
C ARG A 98 36.29 -2.29 15.92
N PRO A 99 37.12 -3.20 15.32
CA PRO A 99 38.29 -3.05 14.44
C PRO A 99 38.16 -3.80 13.10
N ALA A 100 39.07 -3.50 12.16
CA ALA A 100 39.23 -4.18 10.89
C ALA A 100 39.96 -5.54 11.08
N ASP A 101 39.24 -6.64 10.90
CA ASP A 101 39.68 -7.91 10.33
C ASP A 101 38.41 -8.77 10.15
N LEU A 102 38.41 -9.70 9.18
CA LEU A 102 37.28 -10.45 8.61
C LEU A 102 36.80 -9.90 7.27
N SER A 103 37.55 -10.24 6.22
CA SER A 103 37.01 -10.40 4.87
C SER A 103 35.68 -11.19 4.92
N PRO A 104 34.58 -10.70 4.33
CA PRO A 104 33.34 -11.45 4.33
C PRO A 104 33.54 -12.73 3.51
N ARG A 105 33.48 -13.88 4.20
CA ARG A 105 33.30 -15.18 3.54
C ARG A 105 32.04 -15.10 2.67
N PRO A 106 32.05 -15.56 1.42
CA PRO A 106 30.83 -15.71 0.63
C PRO A 106 30.07 -16.93 1.18
N THR A 107 29.42 -16.76 2.32
CA THR A 107 28.52 -17.76 2.89
C THR A 107 27.16 -17.62 2.22
N ILE A 108 26.88 -18.53 1.29
CA ILE A 108 25.57 -19.01 0.84
C ILE A 108 24.55 -17.87 0.65
N GLN A 109 24.66 -17.17 -0.48
CA GLN A 109 23.62 -16.28 -1.05
C GLN A 109 22.45 -17.06 -1.69
N GLU A 110 22.40 -18.40 -1.52
CA GLU A 110 21.35 -19.25 -2.08
C GLU A 110 20.20 -19.39 -1.07
N SER A 111 19.06 -18.78 -1.41
CA SER A 111 17.77 -18.84 -0.71
C SER A 111 17.62 -17.96 0.54
N GLN A 112 17.83 -16.64 0.43
CA GLN A 112 17.12 -15.72 1.32
C GLN A 112 15.61 -15.77 0.99
N PRO A 113 14.71 -15.95 1.98
CA PRO A 113 13.29 -15.95 1.71
C PRO A 113 12.83 -14.55 1.32
N ASP A 114 11.90 -14.49 0.37
CA ASP A 114 11.32 -13.23 -0.10
C ASP A 114 10.53 -12.54 1.01
N SER A 115 10.55 -11.21 1.01
CA SER A 115 9.68 -10.41 1.87
C SER A 115 8.36 -10.12 1.16
N ILE A 116 7.26 -10.34 1.87
CA ILE A 116 5.89 -10.14 1.39
C ILE A 116 5.28 -9.01 2.21
N TYR A 117 4.91 -7.96 1.50
CA TYR A 117 4.20 -6.81 2.04
C TYR A 117 2.75 -6.88 1.60
N VAL A 118 1.82 -6.72 2.53
CA VAL A 118 0.39 -6.62 2.24
C VAL A 118 -0.13 -5.33 2.85
N LEU A 119 -0.78 -4.50 2.05
CA LEU A 119 -1.54 -3.34 2.48
C LEU A 119 -3.00 -3.54 2.07
N ILE A 120 -3.91 -3.51 3.03
CA ILE A 120 -5.34 -3.62 2.81
C ILE A 120 -5.97 -2.30 3.21
N GLU A 121 -6.74 -1.73 2.29
CA GLU A 121 -7.58 -0.55 2.52
C GLU A 121 -9.03 -1.00 2.53
N LYS A 122 -9.80 -0.64 3.55
CA LYS A 122 -11.25 -0.89 3.61
C LYS A 122 -12.00 0.42 3.76
N PHE A 123 -13.06 0.57 2.98
CA PHE A 123 -13.92 1.75 2.94
C PHE A 123 -15.32 1.36 3.37
N SER A 124 -15.84 2.02 4.39
CA SER A 124 -17.17 1.72 4.92
C SER A 124 -17.90 2.97 5.39
N ASN A 125 -19.13 2.79 5.89
CA ASN A 125 -20.00 3.87 6.32
C ASN A 125 -20.12 4.99 5.26
N LEU A 126 -20.52 4.60 4.05
CA LEU A 126 -20.58 5.49 2.89
C LEU A 126 -21.76 6.46 3.04
N ALA A 127 -21.47 7.76 3.07
CA ALA A 127 -22.45 8.82 3.21
C ALA A 127 -22.45 9.75 2.00
N LYS A 128 -23.60 10.34 1.69
CA LYS A 128 -23.72 11.35 0.63
C LYS A 128 -23.22 12.69 1.16
N VAL A 129 -22.23 13.26 0.49
CA VAL A 129 -21.65 14.57 0.78
C VAL A 129 -21.79 15.42 -0.47
N GLY A 130 -22.77 16.33 -0.48
CA GLY A 130 -23.13 17.06 -1.69
C GLY A 130 -23.70 16.11 -2.75
N GLU A 131 -23.03 16.01 -3.89
CA GLU A 131 -23.39 15.09 -4.99
C GLU A 131 -22.59 13.77 -4.97
N GLU A 132 -21.55 13.69 -4.15
CA GLU A 132 -20.66 12.55 -4.07
C GLU A 132 -21.04 11.60 -2.93
N VAL A 133 -20.63 10.34 -3.03
CA VAL A 133 -20.74 9.37 -1.94
C VAL A 133 -19.34 9.04 -1.47
N LEU A 134 -19.04 9.37 -0.22
CA LEU A 134 -17.71 9.28 0.36
C LEU A 134 -17.72 8.40 1.62
N PRO A 135 -16.65 7.63 1.87
CA PRO A 135 -16.54 6.81 3.07
C PRO A 135 -16.37 7.69 4.31
N GLN A 136 -17.05 7.38 5.41
CA GLN A 136 -16.75 8.02 6.70
C GLN A 136 -15.72 7.21 7.51
N ASP A 137 -15.62 5.92 7.21
CA ASP A 137 -14.74 5.01 7.93
C ASP A 137 -13.72 4.42 6.96
N TYR A 138 -12.44 4.64 7.25
CA TYR A 138 -11.32 4.15 6.45
C TYR A 138 -10.35 3.36 7.32
N LEU A 139 -10.20 2.07 7.02
CA LEU A 139 -9.30 1.17 7.73
C LEU A 139 -8.12 0.79 6.86
N ILE A 140 -6.92 0.93 7.40
CA ILE A 140 -5.68 0.47 6.78
C ILE A 140 -5.11 -0.65 7.63
N GLU A 141 -4.89 -1.81 7.02
CA GLU A 141 -4.17 -2.93 7.61
C GLU A 141 -2.89 -3.14 6.81
N TYR A 142 -1.75 -3.22 7.49
CA TYR A 142 -0.46 -3.45 6.86
C TYR A 142 0.22 -4.63 7.53
N SER A 143 0.76 -5.55 6.74
CA SER A 143 1.57 -6.65 7.25
C SER A 143 2.82 -6.87 6.42
N VAL A 144 3.88 -7.29 7.10
CA VAL A 144 5.15 -7.72 6.49
C VAL A 144 5.48 -9.09 7.02
N GLU A 145 5.78 -10.00 6.12
CA GLU A 145 6.34 -11.32 6.41
C GLU A 145 7.65 -11.45 5.65
N GLY A 146 8.78 -11.61 6.36
CA GLY A 146 10.10 -11.68 5.72
C GLY A 146 11.15 -12.34 6.60
N TYR A 147 12.41 -12.30 6.15
CA TYR A 147 13.51 -12.93 6.87
C TYR A 147 13.76 -12.23 8.22
N GLY A 148 13.49 -12.94 9.31
CA GLY A 148 13.88 -12.55 10.66
C GLY A 148 12.83 -11.76 11.45
N ALA A 149 11.73 -11.30 10.82
CA ALA A 149 10.63 -10.68 11.55
C ALA A 149 9.30 -10.68 10.79
N SER A 150 8.21 -10.55 11.56
CA SER A 150 6.88 -10.22 11.06
C SER A 150 6.39 -8.94 11.72
N PHE A 151 5.65 -8.13 10.98
CA PHE A 151 5.06 -6.89 11.48
C PHE A 151 3.61 -6.82 11.02
N VAL A 152 2.72 -6.36 11.91
CA VAL A 152 1.34 -6.07 11.57
C VAL A 152 0.97 -4.73 12.21
N ALA A 153 0.39 -3.84 11.43
CA ALA A 153 -0.15 -2.57 11.89
C ALA A 153 -1.57 -2.36 11.37
N ARG A 154 -2.34 -1.61 12.14
CA ARG A 154 -3.72 -1.27 11.82
C ARG A 154 -3.97 0.18 12.20
N TRP A 155 -4.50 0.95 11.25
CA TRP A 155 -4.94 2.33 11.47
C TRP A 155 -6.41 2.44 11.11
N ALA A 156 -7.19 3.08 11.96
CA ALA A 156 -8.57 3.43 11.70
C ALA A 156 -8.68 4.95 11.63
N VAL A 157 -9.21 5.44 10.52
CA VAL A 157 -9.48 6.85 10.28
C VAL A 157 -11.00 7.02 10.27
N LEU A 158 -11.48 7.85 11.18
CA LEU A 158 -12.87 8.30 11.21
C LEU A 158 -12.91 9.72 10.66
N ILE A 159 -13.73 9.92 9.64
CA ILE A 159 -13.86 11.19 8.95
C ILE A 159 -15.18 11.81 9.39
N GLU A 160 -15.10 12.88 10.17
CA GLU A 160 -16.29 13.56 10.70
C GLU A 160 -16.87 14.54 9.70
N HIS A 161 -16.01 15.18 8.91
CA HIS A 161 -16.39 16.25 8.01
C HIS A 161 -15.66 16.17 6.68
N TRP A 162 -16.44 16.19 5.61
CA TRP A 162 -15.97 16.37 4.26
C TRP A 162 -16.24 17.81 3.81
N ARG A 163 -15.24 18.44 3.19
CA ARG A 163 -15.38 19.77 2.59
C ARG A 163 -14.90 19.71 1.15
N ASN A 164 -15.83 19.81 0.22
CA ASN A 164 -15.56 19.85 -1.21
C ASN A 164 -15.63 21.29 -1.72
N ASN A 165 -14.80 21.64 -2.70
CA ASN A 165 -14.77 22.96 -3.35
C ASN A 165 -14.60 24.15 -2.40
N GLY A 166 -13.92 23.95 -1.26
CA GLY A 166 -13.53 25.04 -0.37
C GLY A 166 -12.38 25.85 -0.95
N VAL A 167 -12.33 27.15 -0.65
CA VAL A 167 -11.13 27.96 -0.89
C VAL A 167 -10.07 27.51 0.11
N VAL A 168 -9.01 26.87 -0.39
CA VAL A 168 -7.83 26.49 0.39
C VAL A 168 -6.71 27.46 0.02
N ASP A 169 -6.05 28.00 1.04
CA ASP A 169 -4.91 28.89 0.86
C ASP A 169 -3.75 28.15 0.17
N GLU A 170 -3.12 28.76 -0.84
CA GLU A 170 -2.02 28.17 -1.60
C GLU A 170 -0.80 27.84 -0.70
N SER A 171 -0.62 28.60 0.38
CA SER A 171 0.43 28.34 1.36
C SER A 171 0.34 26.94 1.98
N PHE A 172 -0.87 26.35 2.03
CA PHE A 172 -1.06 24.97 2.48
C PHE A 172 -0.32 23.94 1.62
N PHE A 173 -0.06 24.25 0.36
CA PHE A 173 0.62 23.38 -0.60
C PHE A 173 2.11 23.69 -0.76
N THR A 174 2.65 24.66 -0.02
CA THR A 174 4.07 24.99 -0.05
C THR A 174 4.84 24.15 0.96
N ALA A 175 5.84 23.39 0.50
CA ALA A 175 6.73 22.66 1.40
C ALA A 175 7.57 23.64 2.22
N GLN A 176 7.43 23.59 3.55
CA GLN A 176 8.34 24.31 4.43
C GLN A 176 9.74 23.70 4.29
N LYS A 177 10.73 24.55 4.04
CA LYS A 177 12.15 24.17 3.91
C LYS A 177 12.79 23.94 5.26
#